data_AF-A0A4Q5UZ86-F1
#
_entry.id   AF-A0A4Q5UZ86-F1
#
_cell.length_a   1.000
_cell.length_b   1.000
_cell.length_c   1.000
_cell.angle_alpha   90.00
_cell.angle_beta   90.00
_cell.angle_gamma   90.00
#
_symmetry.space_group_name_H-M   'P 1'
#
loop_
_entity.id
_entity.type
_entity.pdbx_description
1 polymer ?
#
loop_
_entity_poly.entity_id
_entity_poly.type
_entity_poly.pdbx_seq_one_letter_code
_entity_poly.pdbx_strand_id
1 'polypeptide(L)'
;MALVFLGKTNCSLCGKLLGEKDQITSLPAISDVSHDLYAYFDSAFHQRCFDKWYYKNEAMETLKKDKEKFHQQPLRRSKLKR
;
A
#
# COMPACT_ATOMS: atom_id res chain seq x y z
N MET A 1 2.06 -6.32 3.82
CA MET A 1 0.91 -6.55 2.92
C MET A 1 -0.32 -6.34 3.78
N ALA A 2 -1.16 -5.37 3.43
CA ALA A 2 -2.31 -5.01 4.24
C ALA A 2 -3.31 -6.17 4.31
N LEU A 3 -3.56 -6.70 5.51
CA LEU A 3 -4.67 -7.63 5.74
C LEU A 3 -5.97 -6.82 5.89
N VAL A 4 -6.93 -7.07 5.00
CA VAL A 4 -8.22 -6.37 5.01
C VAL A 4 -9.30 -7.29 5.57
N PHE A 5 -9.87 -6.90 6.70
CA PHE A 5 -11.00 -7.57 7.33
C PHE A 5 -12.26 -6.72 7.12
N LEU A 6 -13.17 -7.20 6.27
CA LEU A 6 -14.42 -6.50 5.98
C LEU A 6 -15.23 -6.29 7.27
N GLY A 7 -15.79 -5.09 7.42
CA GLY A 7 -16.50 -4.67 8.63
C GLY A 7 -15.63 -4.44 9.86
N LYS A 8 -14.30 -4.57 9.77
CA LYS A 8 -13.35 -4.33 10.87
C LYS A 8 -12.19 -3.41 10.50
N THR A 9 -11.80 -3.37 9.23
CA THR A 9 -10.74 -2.49 8.74
C THR A 9 -11.34 -1.14 8.30
N ASN A 10 -10.73 -0.06 8.75
CA ASN A 10 -11.09 1.29 8.34
C ASN A 10 -10.36 1.69 7.05
N CYS A 11 -11.05 2.45 6.20
CA CYS A 11 -10.44 3.17 5.10
C CYS A 11 -9.48 4.22 5.65
N SER A 12 -8.21 4.15 5.25
CA SER A 12 -7.19 5.05 5.80
C SER A 12 -7.28 6.49 5.30
N LEU A 13 -8.18 6.78 4.34
CA LEU A 13 -8.44 8.15 3.84
C LEU A 13 -9.65 8.81 4.49
N CYS A 14 -10.74 8.07 4.73
CA CYS A 14 -12.00 8.65 5.23
C CYS A 14 -12.37 8.18 6.64
N GLY A 15 -11.64 7.22 7.20
CA GLY A 15 -11.85 6.66 8.55
C GLY A 15 -13.07 5.74 8.68
N LYS A 16 -13.88 5.54 7.63
CA LYS A 16 -15.05 4.67 7.65
C LYS A 16 -14.68 3.20 7.42
N LEU A 17 -15.46 2.28 8.01
CA LEU A 17 -15.29 0.84 7.80
C LEU A 17 -15.43 0.47 6.31
N LEU A 18 -14.59 -0.47 5.88
CA LEU A 18 -14.68 -1.12 4.57
C LEU A 18 -15.68 -2.26 4.65
N GLY A 19 -16.81 -2.15 3.95
CA GLY A 19 -17.86 -3.15 3.94
C GLY A 19 -17.76 -4.15 2.78
N GLU A 20 -18.54 -5.23 2.85
CA GLU A 20 -18.57 -6.26 1.79
C GLU A 20 -19.09 -5.76 0.44
N LYS A 21 -19.89 -4.70 0.44
CA LYS A 21 -20.43 -4.08 -0.78
C LYS A 21 -19.54 -2.97 -1.34
N ASP A 22 -18.47 -2.63 -0.63
CA ASP A 22 -17.54 -1.60 -1.07
C ASP A 22 -16.57 -2.16 -2.09
N GLN A 23 -16.24 -1.36 -3.10
CA GLN A 23 -15.05 -1.62 -3.92
C GLN A 23 -13.83 -1.17 -3.12
N ILE A 24 -12.90 -2.09 -2.89
CA ILE A 24 -11.73 -1.88 -2.04
C ILE A 24 -10.47 -1.93 -2.88
N THR A 25 -9.58 -0.99 -2.63
CA THR A 25 -8.22 -0.99 -3.16
C THR A 25 -7.21 -0.87 -2.02
N SER A 26 -5.97 -1.24 -2.27
CA SER A 26 -4.91 -1.18 -1.27
C SER A 26 -3.58 -0.77 -1.88
N LEU A 27 -2.75 -0.12 -1.08
CA LEU A 27 -1.36 0.14 -1.40
C LEU A 27 -0.49 -0.84 -0.61
N PRO A 28 0.48 -1.53 -1.25
CA PRO A 28 1.43 -2.36 -0.53
C PRO A 28 2.40 -1.49 0.28
N ALA A 29 3.13 -2.07 1.23
CA ALA A 29 4.23 -1.38 1.90
C ALA A 29 5.32 -0.94 0.90
N ILE A 30 5.96 0.19 1.17
CA ILE A 30 7.18 0.65 0.48
C ILE A 30 8.38 0.59 1.43
N SER A 31 9.59 0.62 0.88
CA SER A 31 10.83 0.59 1.68
C SER A 31 11.19 1.94 2.29
N ASP A 32 10.73 3.04 1.68
CA ASP A 32 11.05 4.39 2.13
C ASP A 32 10.11 4.85 3.25
N VAL A 33 10.53 4.63 4.48
CA VAL A 33 9.79 5.01 5.70
C VAL A 33 9.77 6.52 5.96
N SER A 34 10.61 7.29 5.26
CA SER A 34 10.72 8.73 5.44
C SER A 34 9.75 9.53 4.55
N HIS A 35 9.09 8.85 3.61
CA HIS A 35 8.14 9.48 2.69
C HIS A 35 6.90 10.00 3.44
N ASP A 36 6.44 11.21 3.13
CA ASP A 36 5.28 11.83 3.82
C ASP A 36 4.01 10.97 3.75
N LEU A 37 3.82 10.31 2.61
CA LEU A 37 2.71 9.38 2.38
C LEU A 37 2.90 7.97 2.97
N TYR A 38 4.01 7.69 3.67
CA TYR A 38 4.33 6.34 4.16
C TYR A 38 3.19 5.68 4.95
N ALA A 39 2.49 6.47 5.78
CA ALA A 39 1.35 6.00 6.58
C ALA A 39 0.16 5.47 5.74
N TYR A 40 0.08 5.83 4.45
CA TYR A 40 -0.94 5.34 3.54
C TYR A 40 -0.49 4.10 2.74
N PHE A 41 0.78 3.70 2.86
CA PHE A 41 1.24 2.41 2.34
C PHE A 41 0.94 1.31 3.37
N ASP A 42 0.85 0.07 2.90
CA ASP A 42 0.33 -1.07 3.65
C ASP A 42 -1.08 -0.87 4.24
N SER A 43 -1.91 -0.11 3.52
CA SER A 43 -3.24 0.28 3.94
C SER A 43 -4.31 0.02 2.87
N ALA A 44 -5.57 -0.03 3.30
CA ALA A 44 -6.72 -0.26 2.44
C ALA A 44 -7.67 0.94 2.42
N PHE A 45 -8.39 1.06 1.31
CA PHE A 45 -9.20 2.22 0.97
C PHE A 45 -10.47 1.82 0.23
N HIS A 46 -11.52 2.62 0.36
CA HIS A 46 -12.58 2.62 -0.64
C HIS A 46 -12.00 3.07 -1.98
N GLN A 47 -12.35 2.37 -3.06
CA GLN A 47 -11.97 2.73 -4.43
C GLN A 47 -12.29 4.20 -4.72
N ARG A 48 -13.49 4.65 -4.32
CA ARG A 48 -13.93 6.05 -4.48
C ARG A 48 -13.09 7.05 -3.70
N CYS A 49 -12.61 6.68 -2.50
CA CYS A 49 -11.74 7.54 -1.72
C CYS A 49 -10.37 7.65 -2.37
N PHE A 50 -9.83 6.52 -2.83
CA PHE A 50 -8.56 6.48 -3.53
C PHE A 50 -8.61 7.29 -4.83
N ASP A 51 -9.69 7.19 -5.60
CA ASP A 51 -9.85 7.92 -6.87
C ASP A 51 -9.95 9.43 -6.71
N LYS A 52 -10.46 9.91 -5.58
CA LYS A 52 -10.57 11.34 -5.25
C LYS A 52 -9.39 11.86 -4.44
N TRP A 53 -8.46 10.99 -4.08
CA TRP A 53 -7.35 11.37 -3.22
C TRP A 53 -6.37 12.25 -3.98
N TYR A 54 -6.11 13.45 -3.45
CA TYR A 54 -5.23 14.43 -4.08
C TYR A 54 -3.82 13.87 -4.37
N TYR A 55 -3.28 13.08 -3.44
CA TYR A 55 -1.95 12.49 -3.55
C TYR A 55 -1.92 11.14 -4.27
N LYS A 56 -3.01 10.72 -4.92
CA LYS A 56 -3.10 9.43 -5.64
C LYS A 56 -1.94 9.24 -6.63
N ASN A 57 -1.65 10.26 -7.44
CA ASN A 57 -0.62 10.16 -8.46
C ASN A 57 0.78 10.03 -7.84
N GLU A 58 1.07 10.83 -6.83
CA GLU A 58 2.33 10.78 -6.08
C GLU A 58 2.54 9.40 -5.43
N ALA A 59 1.52 8.87 -4.74
CA ALA A 59 1.60 7.54 -4.14
C ALA A 59 1.87 6.44 -5.18
N MET A 60 1.26 6.53 -6.37
CA MET A 60 1.47 5.57 -7.45
C MET A 60 2.87 5.68 -8.08
N GLU A 61 3.43 6.89 -8.18
CA GLU A 61 4.80 7.10 -8.65
C GLU A 61 5.83 6.57 -7.65
N THR A 62 5.65 6.86 -6.37
CA THR A 62 6.49 6.33 -5.29
C THR A 62 6.46 4.80 -5.30
N LEU A 63 5.28 4.20 -5.48
CA LEU A 63 5.16 2.76 -5.59
C LEU A 63 5.91 2.16 -6.79
N LYS A 64 5.88 2.83 -7.96
CA LYS A 64 6.62 2.38 -9.14
C LYS A 64 8.13 2.42 -8.88
N LYS A 65 8.64 3.54 -8.36
CA LYS A 65 10.06 3.72 -8.02
C LYS A 65 10.53 2.67 -7.02
N ASP A 66 9.72 2.38 -6.00
CA ASP A 66 10.03 1.36 -5.00
C ASP A 66 10.12 -0.04 -5.64
N LYS A 67 9.14 -0.43 -6.48
CA LYS A 67 9.17 -1.70 -7.22
C LYS A 67 10.38 -1.84 -8.15
N GLU A 68 10.78 -0.75 -8.83
CA GLU A 68 11.96 -0.74 -9.70
C GLU A 68 13.25 -1.00 -8.92
N LYS A 69 13.39 -0.43 -7.71
CA LYS A 69 14.53 -0.70 -6.82
C LYS A 69 14.61 -2.18 -6.42
N PHE A 70 13.47 -2.82 -6.15
CA PHE A 70 13.42 -4.25 -5.80
C PHE A 70 13.73 -5.17 -6.99
N HIS A 71 13.34 -4.80 -8.22
CA HIS A 71 13.64 -5.61 -9.42
C HIS A 71 15.15 -5.61 -9.76
N GLN A 72 15.89 -4.58 -9.36
CA GLN A 72 17.32 -4.47 -9.66
C GLN A 72 18.25 -5.13 -8.61
N GLN A 73 17.71 -5.63 -7.50
CA GLN A 73 18.54 -6.33 -6.51
C GLN A 73 18.56 -7.84 -6.80
N PRO A 74 19.72 -8.42 -7.18
CA PRO A 74 19.84 -9.87 -7.24
C PRO A 74 19.67 -10.41 -5.83
N LEU A 75 18.62 -11.22 -5.62
CA LEU A 75 18.35 -11.93 -4.38
C LEU A 75 19.66 -12.54 -3.86
N ARG A 76 20.27 -11.93 -2.84
CA ARG A 76 21.35 -12.57 -2.07
C ARG A 76 20.72 -13.77 -1.40
N ARG A 77 20.75 -14.92 -2.09
CA ARG A 77 20.65 -16.25 -1.49
C ARG A 77 21.86 -16.41 -0.59
N SER A 78 21.84 -15.82 0.60
CA SER A 78 22.73 -16.25 1.67
C SER A 78 22.38 -17.70 1.95
N LYS A 79 23.27 -18.57 1.47
CA LYS A 79 23.29 -20.01 1.67
C LYS A 79 22.86 -20.32 3.11
N LEU A 80 21.63 -20.79 3.30
CA LEU A 80 21.29 -21.62 4.46
C LEU A 80 22.08 -22.91 4.28
N LYS A 81 23.32 -22.91 4.77
CA LYS A 81 24.05 -24.14 5.05
C LYS A 81 23.34 -24.79 6.23
N ARG A 82 22.63 -25.89 5.97
CA ARG A 82 22.29 -26.89 6.99
C ARG A 82 23.42 -27.89 7.07
#